data_AF-A0A9X5BIU2-F1
#
_entry.id   AF-A0A9X5BIU2-F1
#
_cell.length_a   1.000
_cell.length_b   1.000
_cell.length_c   1.000
_cell.angle_alpha   90.00
_cell.angle_beta   90.00
_cell.angle_gamma   90.00
#
_symmetry.space_group_name_H-M   'P 1'
#
loop_
_entity.id
_entity.type
_entity.pdbx_description
1 polymer ?
#
loop_
_entity_poly.entity_id
_entity_poly.type
_entity_poly.pdbx_seq_one_letter_code
_entity_poly.pdbx_strand_id
1 'polypeptide(L)'
;MEELLVYAILLYEGLVTENEYNKRLDELFLATPENDDLLYLEWETDISKAIIYVRTHIDYKNLNLEQFGRILMSKLKVVYNNCPDIKYFASQMYRLWESLPGNIQKIEPFWTLCYADDPLSWGDEKQTRDIYEHMLSYYEG
;
A
#
# COMPACT_ATOMS: atom_id res chain seq x y z
N MET A 1 7.51 -0.52 11.75
CA MET A 1 6.67 0.68 11.45
C MET A 1 6.31 0.76 9.97
N GLU A 2 7.22 0.34 9.08
CA GLU A 2 7.10 0.28 7.62
C GLU A 2 5.87 -0.50 7.15
N GLU A 3 5.58 -1.59 7.83
CA GLU A 3 4.37 -2.36 7.54
C GLU A 3 3.09 -1.59 7.87
N LEU A 4 3.04 -0.89 9.00
CA LEU A 4 1.93 0.00 9.32
C LEU A 4 1.80 1.15 8.32
N LEU A 5 2.91 1.64 7.78
CA LEU A 5 2.86 2.64 6.71
C LEU A 5 2.11 2.10 5.48
N VAL A 6 2.36 0.86 5.06
CA VAL A 6 1.61 0.24 3.95
C VAL A 6 0.12 0.20 4.27
N TYR A 7 -0.26 -0.31 5.44
CA TYR A 7 -1.66 -0.39 5.83
C TYR A 7 -2.31 0.98 5.98
N ALA A 8 -1.60 1.99 6.50
CA ALA A 8 -2.11 3.35 6.63
C ALA A 8 -2.37 4.00 5.26
N ILE A 9 -1.46 3.81 4.29
CA ILE A 9 -1.64 4.29 2.91
C ILE A 9 -2.83 3.58 2.25
N LEU A 10 -2.90 2.25 2.35
CA LEU A 10 -3.99 1.47 1.76
C LEU A 10 -5.35 1.82 2.40
N LEU A 11 -5.37 2.07 3.71
CA LEU A 11 -6.59 2.45 4.43
C LEU A 11 -7.06 3.84 3.99
N TYR A 12 -6.13 4.78 3.84
CA TYR A 12 -6.44 6.12 3.35
C TYR A 12 -7.08 6.09 1.96
N GLU A 13 -6.61 5.19 1.08
CA GLU A 13 -7.18 4.98 -0.26
C GLU A 13 -8.43 4.09 -0.28
N GLY A 14 -8.85 3.54 0.87
CA GLY A 14 -10.00 2.64 0.97
C GLY A 14 -9.77 1.23 0.41
N LEU A 15 -8.50 0.82 0.24
CA LEU A 15 -8.09 -0.48 -0.29
C LEU A 15 -8.01 -1.59 0.77
N VAL A 16 -7.95 -1.20 2.06
CA VAL A 16 -8.09 -2.09 3.21
C VAL A 16 -9.06 -1.49 4.21
N THR A 17 -9.62 -2.33 5.07
CA THR A 17 -10.54 -1.88 6.12
C THR A 17 -9.81 -1.43 7.39
N GLU A 18 -10.47 -0.60 8.20
CA GLU A 18 -9.96 -0.21 9.53
C GLU A 18 -9.70 -1.45 10.41
N ASN A 19 -10.56 -2.48 10.33
CA ASN A 19 -10.35 -3.74 11.04
C ASN A 19 -9.07 -4.45 10.61
N GLU A 20 -8.70 -4.43 9.31
CA GLU A 20 -7.44 -5.01 8.85
C GLU A 20 -6.23 -4.22 9.35
N TYR A 21 -6.32 -2.89 9.38
CA TYR A 21 -5.29 -2.03 9.96
C TYR A 21 -5.11 -2.31 11.46
N ASN A 22 -6.20 -2.26 12.23
CA ASN A 22 -6.16 -2.49 13.69
C ASN A 22 -5.67 -3.90 14.03
N LYS A 23 -6.11 -4.92 13.28
CA LYS A 23 -5.59 -6.27 13.46
C LYS A 23 -4.08 -6.34 13.23
N ARG A 24 -3.57 -5.64 12.21
CA ARG A 24 -2.13 -5.64 11.94
C ARG A 24 -1.35 -4.87 13.00
N LEU A 25 -1.91 -3.77 13.49
CA LEU A 25 -1.36 -3.00 14.59
C LEU A 25 -1.22 -3.86 15.86
N ASP A 26 -2.29 -4.58 16.24
CA ASP A 26 -2.29 -5.47 17.40
C ASP A 26 -1.24 -6.58 17.27
N GLU A 27 -1.15 -7.23 16.09
CA GLU A 27 -0.11 -8.24 15.82
C GLU A 27 1.32 -7.68 15.94
N LEU A 28 1.55 -6.44 15.48
CA LEU A 28 2.86 -5.79 15.56
C LEU A 28 3.18 -5.36 17.00
N PHE A 29 2.19 -4.82 17.72
CA PHE A 29 2.35 -4.42 19.11
C PHE A 29 2.64 -5.63 20.00
N LEU A 30 1.90 -6.73 19.85
CA LEU A 30 2.16 -7.99 20.56
C LEU A 30 3.55 -8.56 20.26
N ALA A 31 4.06 -8.38 19.05
CA ALA A 31 5.40 -8.83 18.67
C ALA A 31 6.52 -7.92 19.23
N THR A 32 6.25 -6.63 19.45
CA THR A 32 7.21 -5.66 20.00
C THR A 32 6.54 -4.72 21.01
N PRO A 33 6.16 -5.20 22.21
CA PRO A 33 5.37 -4.41 23.16
C PRO A 33 6.08 -3.18 23.73
N GLU A 34 7.42 -3.14 23.64
CA GLU A 34 8.24 -2.02 24.12
C GLU A 34 8.31 -0.85 23.12
N ASN A 35 7.66 -0.96 21.96
CA ASN A 35 7.65 0.10 20.96
C ASN A 35 6.61 1.17 21.32
N ASP A 36 7.10 2.35 21.73
CA ASP A 36 6.26 3.48 22.15
C ASP A 36 5.33 4.00 21.02
N ASP A 37 5.75 3.94 19.75
CA ASP A 37 4.91 4.36 18.62
C ASP A 37 3.72 3.40 18.45
N LEU A 38 3.97 2.09 18.60
CA LEU A 38 2.89 1.08 18.52
C LEU A 38 1.94 1.21 19.71
N LEU A 39 2.46 1.43 20.91
CA LEU A 39 1.64 1.66 22.10
C LEU A 39 0.75 2.91 21.96
N TYR A 40 1.32 4.01 21.42
CA TYR A 40 0.54 5.22 21.14
C TYR A 40 -0.60 4.93 20.17
N LEU A 41 -0.30 4.24 19.07
CA LEU A 41 -1.28 3.91 18.04
C LEU A 41 -2.39 2.98 18.56
N GLU A 42 -2.08 2.02 19.42
CA GLU A 42 -3.06 1.15 20.08
C GLU A 42 -4.09 1.91 20.92
N TRP A 43 -3.71 3.08 21.44
CA TRP A 43 -4.62 3.93 22.23
C TRP A 43 -5.32 5.01 21.40
N GLU A 44 -4.89 5.24 20.16
CA GLU A 44 -5.50 6.23 19.27
C GLU A 44 -6.79 5.68 18.65
N THR A 45 -7.93 6.25 19.03
CA THR A 45 -9.24 5.84 18.52
C THR A 45 -9.67 6.59 17.26
N ASP A 46 -8.99 7.69 16.91
CA ASP A 46 -9.22 8.42 15.68
C ASP A 46 -8.29 7.90 14.57
N ILE A 47 -8.86 7.09 13.67
CA ILE A 47 -8.12 6.48 12.58
C ILE A 47 -7.43 7.50 11.67
N SER A 48 -8.01 8.70 11.52
CA SER A 48 -7.39 9.76 10.70
C SER A 48 -6.11 10.26 11.36
N LYS A 49 -6.11 10.40 12.69
CA LYS A 49 -4.90 10.77 13.45
C LYS A 49 -3.86 9.65 13.42
N ALA A 50 -4.28 8.39 13.54
CA ALA A 50 -3.38 7.25 13.44
C ALA A 50 -2.64 7.23 12.09
N ILE A 51 -3.37 7.42 10.97
CA ILE A 51 -2.77 7.52 9.63
C ILE A 51 -1.78 8.68 9.55
N ILE A 52 -2.15 9.88 10.04
CA ILE A 52 -1.26 11.05 10.04
C ILE A 52 0.00 10.78 10.88
N TYR A 53 -0.17 10.14 12.04
CA TYR A 53 0.92 9.81 12.95
C TYR A 53 1.93 8.89 12.26
N VAL A 54 1.48 7.75 11.72
CA VAL A 54 2.33 6.81 10.98
C VAL A 54 3.07 7.52 9.85
N ARG A 55 2.37 8.33 9.04
CA ARG A 55 2.97 9.02 7.89
C ARG A 55 4.03 10.06 8.30
N THR A 56 3.98 10.60 9.51
CA THR A 56 4.90 11.66 9.98
C THR A 56 6.04 11.13 10.84
N HIS A 57 5.90 9.93 11.44
CA HIS A 57 6.89 9.32 12.34
C HIS A 57 7.77 8.26 11.66
N ILE A 58 7.52 7.93 10.39
CA ILE A 58 8.40 7.06 9.59
C ILE A 58 9.70 7.77 9.22
N ASP A 59 10.82 7.08 9.41
CA ASP A 59 12.11 7.48 8.83
C ASP A 59 12.19 7.08 7.35
N TYR A 60 11.71 7.97 6.47
CA TYR A 60 11.74 7.75 5.02
C TYR A 60 13.15 7.62 4.42
N LYS A 61 14.20 8.06 5.14
CA LYS A 61 15.59 7.93 4.63
C LYS A 61 16.11 6.51 4.79
N ASN A 62 15.65 5.81 5.83
CA ASN A 62 16.07 4.46 6.16
C ASN A 62 14.95 3.42 5.92
N LEU A 63 13.93 3.78 5.15
CA LEU A 63 12.81 2.90 4.84
C LEU A 63 13.30 1.63 4.13
N ASN A 64 12.98 0.46 4.69
CA ASN A 64 13.23 -0.82 4.03
C ASN A 64 12.26 -1.00 2.85
N LEU A 65 12.69 -0.54 1.67
CA LEU A 65 11.89 -0.57 0.44
C LEU A 65 11.50 -1.99 0.00
N GLU A 66 12.35 -2.99 0.27
CA GLU A 66 12.05 -4.36 -0.07
C GLU A 66 10.88 -4.89 0.77
N GLN A 67 10.93 -4.70 2.09
CA GLN A 67 9.84 -5.11 2.98
C GLN A 67 8.55 -4.34 2.67
N PHE A 68 8.65 -3.02 2.51
CA PHE A 68 7.52 -2.17 2.12
C PHE A 68 6.87 -2.67 0.83
N GLY A 69 7.67 -2.90 -0.21
CA GLY A 69 7.20 -3.35 -1.51
C GLY A 69 6.59 -4.74 -1.49
N ARG A 70 7.20 -5.70 -0.78
CA ARG A 70 6.66 -7.06 -0.61
C ARG A 70 5.25 -7.03 -0.01
N ILE A 71 5.06 -6.25 1.06
CA ILE A 71 3.76 -6.14 1.75
C ILE A 71 2.74 -5.44 0.85
N LEU A 72 3.13 -4.32 0.22
CA LEU A 72 2.25 -3.57 -0.67
C LEU A 72 1.78 -4.44 -1.84
N MET A 73 2.69 -5.07 -2.58
CA MET A 73 2.34 -5.88 -3.75
C MET A 73 1.49 -7.09 -3.35
N SER A 74 1.79 -7.73 -2.22
CA SER A 74 0.96 -8.83 -1.70
C SER A 74 -0.47 -8.38 -1.41
N LYS A 75 -0.67 -7.21 -0.80
CA LYS A 75 -2.00 -6.66 -0.52
C LYS A 75 -2.74 -6.24 -1.79
N LEU A 76 -2.06 -5.55 -2.70
CA LEU A 76 -2.65 -5.16 -3.98
C LEU A 76 -3.04 -6.36 -4.84
N LYS A 77 -2.30 -7.47 -4.76
CA LYS A 77 -2.65 -8.71 -5.46
C LYS A 77 -3.98 -9.29 -4.98
N VAL A 78 -4.27 -9.19 -3.68
CA VAL A 78 -5.58 -9.58 -3.12
C VAL A 78 -6.69 -8.65 -3.64
N VAL A 79 -6.46 -7.33 -3.64
CA VAL A 79 -7.42 -6.35 -4.17
C VAL A 79 -7.70 -6.61 -5.66
N TYR A 80 -6.66 -6.82 -6.46
CA TYR A 80 -6.74 -7.11 -7.89
C TYR A 80 -7.58 -8.36 -8.17
N ASN A 81 -7.29 -9.46 -7.48
CA ASN A 81 -8.03 -10.72 -7.67
C ASN A 81 -9.52 -10.61 -7.28
N ASN A 82 -9.86 -9.71 -6.36
CA ASN A 82 -11.23 -9.45 -5.93
C ASN A 82 -11.94 -8.38 -6.78
N CYS A 83 -11.26 -7.76 -7.74
CA CYS A 83 -11.78 -6.68 -8.57
C CYS A 83 -11.86 -7.11 -10.05
N PRO A 84 -13.04 -7.53 -10.56
CA PRO A 84 -13.16 -7.95 -11.95
C PRO A 84 -13.02 -6.78 -12.94
N ASP A 85 -13.39 -5.55 -12.53
CA ASP A 85 -13.32 -4.34 -13.34
C ASP A 85 -11.92 -3.71 -13.30
N ILE A 86 -11.17 -3.90 -14.39
CA ILE A 86 -9.81 -3.38 -14.51
C ILE A 86 -9.75 -1.85 -14.57
N LYS A 87 -10.77 -1.18 -15.10
CA LYS A 87 -10.81 0.29 -15.19
C LYS A 87 -11.03 0.88 -13.81
N TYR A 88 -11.93 0.27 -13.03
CA TYR A 88 -12.12 0.65 -11.63
C TYR A 88 -10.83 0.42 -10.84
N PHE A 89 -10.21 -0.76 -10.94
CA PHE A 89 -8.94 -1.05 -10.28
C PHE A 89 -7.85 -0.03 -10.64
N ALA A 90 -7.65 0.24 -11.94
CA ALA A 90 -6.69 1.22 -12.44
C ALA A 90 -6.86 2.61 -11.84
N SER A 91 -8.11 3.10 -11.76
CA SER A 91 -8.41 4.40 -11.16
C SER A 91 -7.96 4.49 -9.69
N GLN A 92 -7.96 3.37 -8.96
CA GLN A 92 -7.47 3.31 -7.59
C GLN A 92 -5.95 3.31 -7.53
N MET A 93 -5.28 2.65 -8.48
CA MET A 93 -3.82 2.54 -8.50
C MET A 93 -3.14 3.88 -8.74
N TYR A 94 -3.71 4.73 -9.61
CA TYR A 94 -3.20 6.08 -9.81
C TYR A 94 -3.29 6.93 -8.52
N ARG A 95 -4.43 6.88 -7.80
CA ARG A 95 -4.57 7.59 -6.51
C ARG A 95 -3.62 7.05 -5.44
N LEU A 96 -3.47 5.72 -5.40
CA LEU A 96 -2.51 5.07 -4.52
C LEU A 96 -1.09 5.55 -4.79
N TRP A 97 -0.68 5.64 -6.06
CA TRP A 97 0.61 6.17 -6.45
C TRP A 97 0.81 7.61 -5.97
N GLU A 98 -0.19 8.49 -6.15
CA GLU A 98 -0.14 9.87 -5.65
C GLU A 98 0.01 9.93 -4.12
N SER A 99 -0.57 8.95 -3.41
CA SER A 99 -0.48 8.83 -1.96
C SER A 99 0.85 8.27 -1.43
N LEU A 100 1.68 7.65 -2.28
CA LEU A 100 2.99 7.15 -1.88
C LEU A 100 3.95 8.29 -1.51
N PRO A 101 4.94 8.05 -0.63
CA PRO A 101 6.03 8.98 -0.41
C PRO A 101 6.76 9.34 -1.71
N GLY A 102 7.01 10.62 -1.95
CA GLY A 102 7.59 11.09 -3.21
C GLY A 102 8.98 10.52 -3.52
N ASN A 103 9.74 10.10 -2.50
CA ASN A 103 11.03 9.44 -2.67
C ASN A 103 10.92 8.00 -3.19
N ILE A 104 9.73 7.38 -3.21
CA ILE A 104 9.52 6.01 -3.70
C ILE A 104 8.68 5.93 -4.98
N GLN A 105 7.90 6.97 -5.31
CA GLN A 105 6.99 7.01 -6.47
C GLN A 105 7.64 6.69 -7.82
N LYS A 106 8.96 6.90 -7.96
CA LYS A 106 9.72 6.72 -9.21
C LYS A 106 10.60 5.47 -9.20
N ILE A 107 10.36 4.55 -8.27
CA ILE A 107 11.10 3.30 -8.10
C ILE A 107 10.20 2.15 -8.54
N GLU A 108 10.71 1.18 -9.29
CA GLU A 108 9.94 -0.05 -9.59
C GLU A 108 9.82 -0.95 -8.35
N PRO A 109 8.67 -1.60 -8.11
CA PRO A 109 7.48 -1.66 -8.99
C PRO A 109 6.45 -0.53 -8.75
N PHE A 110 6.73 0.42 -7.84
CA PHE A 110 5.78 1.46 -7.46
C PHE A 110 5.44 2.43 -8.59
N TRP A 111 6.41 2.72 -9.45
CA TRP A 111 6.23 3.63 -10.57
C TRP A 111 5.17 3.13 -11.57
N THR A 112 5.09 1.82 -11.76
CA THR A 112 4.10 1.17 -12.62
C THR A 112 2.65 1.54 -12.25
N LEU A 113 2.36 1.85 -10.98
CA LEU A 113 1.02 2.26 -10.52
C LEU A 113 0.48 3.52 -11.22
N CYS A 114 1.34 4.39 -11.77
CA CYS A 114 0.91 5.64 -12.38
C CYS A 114 0.62 5.54 -13.89
N TYR A 115 1.01 4.44 -14.54
CA TYR A 115 0.94 4.30 -16.00
C TYR A 115 0.45 2.93 -16.48
N ALA A 116 0.27 1.95 -15.59
CA ALA A 116 -0.14 0.60 -15.97
C ALA A 116 -1.48 0.55 -16.73
N ASP A 117 -2.30 1.59 -16.58
CA ASP A 117 -3.59 1.76 -17.22
C ASP A 117 -3.57 2.56 -18.53
N ASP A 118 -2.41 3.07 -18.96
CA ASP A 118 -2.25 3.75 -20.25
C ASP A 118 -2.87 2.97 -21.42
N PRO A 119 -2.73 1.62 -21.51
CA PRO A 119 -3.33 0.86 -22.60
C PRO A 119 -4.85 0.84 -22.64
N LEU A 120 -5.52 1.17 -21.53
CA LEU A 120 -6.98 1.30 -21.51
C LEU A 120 -7.46 2.44 -22.41
N SER A 121 -6.63 3.45 -22.69
CA SER A 121 -6.99 4.59 -23.55
C SER A 121 -7.22 4.21 -25.02
N TRP A 122 -6.63 3.10 -25.48
CA TRP A 122 -6.90 2.49 -26.79
C TRP A 122 -7.60 1.12 -26.68
N GLY A 123 -8.16 0.80 -25.51
CA GLY A 123 -9.00 -0.37 -25.28
C GLY A 123 -8.26 -1.68 -25.05
N ASP A 124 -6.95 -1.66 -24.78
CA ASP A 124 -6.16 -2.87 -24.55
C ASP A 124 -6.15 -3.28 -23.07
N GLU A 125 -7.25 -3.92 -22.65
CA GLU A 125 -7.35 -4.48 -21.29
C GLU A 125 -6.38 -5.63 -21.05
N LYS A 126 -6.02 -6.38 -22.09
CA LYS A 126 -5.10 -7.51 -21.95
C LYS A 126 -3.72 -7.02 -21.57
N GLN A 127 -3.18 -6.06 -22.32
CA GLN A 127 -1.89 -5.45 -22.01
C GLN A 127 -1.88 -4.81 -20.62
N THR A 128 -2.97 -4.13 -20.26
CA THR A 128 -3.13 -3.54 -18.92
C THR A 128 -3.02 -4.60 -17.82
N ARG A 129 -3.72 -5.73 -17.97
CA ARG A 129 -3.66 -6.85 -17.02
C ARG A 129 -2.26 -7.47 -16.96
N ASP A 130 -1.64 -7.69 -18.11
CA ASP A 130 -0.28 -8.24 -18.18
C ASP A 130 0.73 -7.36 -17.42
N ILE A 131 0.61 -6.02 -17.51
CA ILE A 131 1.45 -5.07 -16.77
C ILE A 131 1.20 -5.17 -15.26
N TYR A 132 -0.07 -5.15 -14.82
CA TYR A 132 -0.40 -5.27 -13.40
C TYR A 132 0.05 -6.60 -12.82
N GLU A 133 -0.16 -7.71 -13.52
CA GLU A 133 0.22 -9.04 -13.05
C GLU A 133 1.74 -9.18 -12.88
N HIS A 134 2.52 -8.56 -13.77
CA HIS A 134 3.97 -8.47 -13.65
C HIS A 134 4.39 -7.63 -12.43
N MET A 135 3.83 -6.43 -12.28
CA MET A 135 4.08 -5.53 -11.15
C MET A 135 3.75 -6.20 -9.81
N LEU A 136 2.59 -6.85 -9.71
CA LEU A 136 2.10 -7.49 -8.49
C LEU A 136 2.93 -8.72 -8.08
N SER A 137 3.64 -9.32 -9.03
CA SER A 137 4.51 -10.48 -8.80
C SER A 137 5.99 -10.11 -8.67
N TYR A 138 6.33 -8.81 -8.69
CA TYR A 138 7.70 -8.31 -8.73
C TYR A 138 8.61 -8.86 -7.62
N TYR A 139 8.08 -9.06 -6.42
CA TYR A 139 8.84 -9.57 -5.27
C TYR A 139 8.69 -11.08 -5.04
N GLU A 140 8.03 -11.83 -5.92
CA GLU A 140 7.83 -13.29 -5.76
C GLU A 140 9.02 -14.13 -6.28
N GLY A 141 10.06 -13.48 -6.81
CA GLY A 141 11.29 -14.09 -7.33
C GLY A 141 12.37 -14.35 -6.29
#